data_AF-A0A817TYJ1-F1
#
_entry.id   AF-A0A817TYJ1-F1
#
_cell.length_a   1.000
_cell.length_b   1.000
_cell.length_c   1.000
_cell.angle_alpha   90.00
_cell.angle_beta   90.00
_cell.angle_gamma   90.00
#
_symmetry.space_group_name_H-M   'P 1'
#
loop_
_entity.id
_entity.type
_entity.pdbx_description
1 polymer ?
#
loop_
_entity_poly.entity_id
_entity_poly.type
_entity_poly.pdbx_seq_one_letter_code
_entity_poly.pdbx_strand_id
1 'polypeptide(L)'
;FSNKLPRKICEFLKVPIDLFETHVLTLLTTSSIDDYFIQLGIHVANNDSSNDQITKLIERDNLELFNRLPHFSLLCTPDELLIAGLEAQNSIWIGCIYHYTHLENAVSILRDQAIKSRHLCQTNNFKDSSAYDFMSAIDDQVNHYVRFYFRPKTSTQLNNENLGSNKSKKRNNYTPMCPIPIFFRLNLRVILNILDLKWKVSIDDMSSKKTEYDCTIDIIKRFDFCGLFNDLDTNRCKELEFLIENQLDLRLLPNDAITLVFQYCDAKESLESILSTQIYNCEIKRHYFGQNNRIFINHDSEQDHISVMIDGKTERQGEIFIVQIKSNENEKRNNLACKGNIDRIFHYDGITTIYGKAKQPDVFVAKQPYAVYYQYEKQSWLIYTNHNKPDLDDSYKTQYQEFILYD
;
A
#
# COMPACT_ATOMS: atom_id res chain seq x y z
N PHE A 1 -23.28 1.38 18.53
CA PHE A 1 -23.50 -0.09 18.51
C PHE A 1 -24.96 -0.35 18.21
N SER A 2 -25.32 -0.45 16.94
CA SER A 2 -26.70 -0.72 16.52
C SER A 2 -26.99 -2.22 16.60
N ASN A 3 -28.20 -2.59 17.02
CA ASN A 3 -28.79 -3.95 17.08
C ASN A 3 -28.78 -4.76 15.76
N LYS A 4 -27.94 -4.42 14.77
CA LYS A 4 -27.80 -5.06 13.46
C LYS A 4 -26.72 -6.14 13.43
N LEU A 5 -25.65 -6.00 14.22
CA LEU A 5 -24.53 -6.94 14.21
C LEU A 5 -24.91 -8.34 14.77
N PRO A 6 -25.67 -8.45 15.89
CA PRO A 6 -26.15 -9.75 16.37
C PRO A 6 -27.01 -10.44 15.33
N ARG A 7 -27.88 -9.69 14.66
CA ARG A 7 -28.86 -10.20 13.69
C ARG A 7 -28.21 -10.77 12.42
N LYS A 8 -27.16 -10.12 11.88
CA LYS A 8 -26.45 -10.61 10.69
C LYS A 8 -25.68 -11.92 10.95
N ILE A 9 -25.05 -12.05 12.12
CA ILE A 9 -24.37 -13.29 12.52
C ILE A 9 -25.40 -14.40 12.77
N CYS A 10 -26.52 -14.09 13.41
CA CYS A 10 -27.65 -15.01 13.60
C CYS A 10 -28.24 -15.49 12.28
N GLU A 11 -28.46 -14.58 11.31
CA GLU A 11 -28.97 -14.93 9.98
C GLU A 11 -27.98 -15.82 9.22
N PHE A 12 -26.69 -15.50 9.26
CA PHE A 12 -25.64 -16.29 8.61
C PHE A 12 -25.52 -17.71 9.21
N LEU A 13 -25.53 -17.82 10.53
CA LEU A 13 -25.42 -19.11 11.23
C LEU A 13 -26.76 -19.84 11.38
N LYS A 14 -27.87 -19.23 10.93
CA LYS A 14 -29.26 -19.68 11.15
C LYS A 14 -29.59 -19.94 12.64
N VAL A 15 -29.04 -19.12 13.53
CA VAL A 15 -29.29 -19.20 14.98
C VAL A 15 -30.35 -18.17 15.38
N PRO A 16 -31.34 -18.51 16.22
CA PRO A 16 -32.31 -17.54 16.75
C PRO A 16 -31.62 -16.39 17.51
N ILE A 17 -32.07 -15.16 17.29
CA ILE A 17 -31.39 -13.95 17.80
C ILE A 17 -31.39 -13.84 19.33
N ASP A 18 -32.47 -14.32 19.94
CA ASP A 18 -32.67 -14.47 21.38
C ASP A 18 -31.66 -15.43 22.01
N LEU A 19 -31.29 -16.48 21.28
CA LEU A 19 -30.25 -17.41 21.71
C LEU A 19 -28.86 -16.76 21.61
N PHE A 20 -28.57 -16.06 20.53
CA PHE A 20 -27.27 -15.41 20.36
C PHE A 20 -27.02 -14.37 21.45
N GLU A 21 -28.00 -13.49 21.74
CA GLU A 21 -27.89 -12.48 22.79
C GLU A 21 -27.60 -13.08 24.18
N THR A 22 -28.17 -14.25 24.48
CA THR A 22 -27.95 -14.97 25.74
C THR A 22 -26.52 -15.52 25.87
N HIS A 23 -25.86 -15.82 24.75
CA HIS A 23 -24.58 -16.53 24.70
C HIS A 23 -23.41 -15.70 24.14
N VAL A 24 -23.63 -14.43 23.79
CA VAL A 24 -22.65 -13.51 23.16
C VAL A 24 -21.30 -13.47 23.88
N LEU A 25 -21.28 -13.39 25.22
CA LEU A 25 -20.03 -13.31 25.98
C LEU A 25 -19.21 -14.60 25.90
N THR A 26 -19.87 -15.76 25.82
CA THR A 26 -19.23 -17.06 25.64
C THR A 26 -18.72 -17.23 24.20
N LEU A 27 -19.49 -16.75 23.21
CA LEU A 27 -19.12 -16.77 21.79
C LEU A 27 -17.92 -15.86 21.45
N LEU A 28 -17.75 -14.75 22.18
CA LEU A 28 -16.60 -13.85 22.03
C LEU A 28 -15.31 -14.42 22.62
N THR A 29 -15.38 -15.51 23.39
CA THR A 29 -14.23 -16.11 24.09
C THR A 29 -13.85 -17.50 23.60
N THR A 30 -14.67 -18.14 22.77
CA THR A 30 -14.37 -19.44 22.16
C THR A 30 -13.63 -19.29 20.83
N SER A 31 -12.73 -20.23 20.54
CA SER A 31 -11.92 -20.24 19.32
C SER A 31 -12.66 -20.74 18.06
N SER A 32 -13.85 -21.31 18.23
CA SER A 32 -14.68 -21.85 17.15
C SER A 32 -16.16 -21.73 17.52
N ILE A 33 -16.88 -20.86 16.81
CA ILE A 33 -18.31 -20.58 17.04
C ILE A 33 -19.17 -21.79 16.64
N ASP A 34 -18.77 -22.51 15.59
CA ASP A 34 -19.52 -23.65 15.07
C ASP A 34 -19.55 -24.82 16.07
N ASP A 35 -18.41 -25.13 16.69
CA ASP A 35 -18.30 -26.21 17.69
C ASP A 35 -19.16 -25.93 18.93
N TYR A 36 -19.29 -24.66 19.33
CA TYR A 36 -20.11 -24.26 20.48
C TYR A 36 -21.60 -24.49 20.23
N PHE A 37 -22.11 -24.13 19.05
CA PHE A 37 -23.52 -24.36 18.71
C PHE A 37 -23.83 -25.83 18.47
N ILE A 38 -22.88 -26.60 17.92
CA ILE A 38 -23.00 -28.06 17.80
C ILE A 38 -23.11 -28.72 19.19
N GLN A 39 -22.33 -28.29 20.18
CA GLN A 39 -22.41 -28.79 21.56
C GLN A 39 -23.75 -28.49 22.25
N LEU A 40 -24.45 -27.43 21.83
CA LEU A 40 -25.80 -27.10 22.31
C LEU A 40 -26.90 -27.86 21.57
N GLY A 41 -26.56 -28.78 20.66
CA GLY A 41 -27.52 -29.56 19.88
C GLY A 41 -28.18 -28.78 18.73
N ILE A 42 -27.58 -27.65 18.33
CA ILE A 42 -28.09 -26.80 17.26
C ILE A 42 -27.37 -27.17 15.96
N HIS A 43 -28.13 -27.64 14.98
CA HIS A 43 -27.60 -27.98 13.67
C HIS A 43 -27.31 -26.71 12.85
N VAL A 44 -26.02 -26.35 12.74
CA VAL A 44 -25.54 -25.37 11.75
C VAL A 44 -25.61 -26.05 10.37
N ALA A 45 -26.44 -25.51 9.47
CA ALA A 45 -26.66 -26.11 8.16
C ALA A 45 -25.40 -25.99 7.28
N ASN A 46 -24.80 -27.13 6.89
CA ASN A 46 -23.73 -27.15 5.89
C ASN A 46 -24.30 -27.00 4.47
N ASN A 47 -23.85 -25.94 3.79
CA ASN A 47 -23.67 -25.75 2.34
C ASN A 47 -24.91 -25.65 1.41
N ASP A 48 -25.39 -24.42 1.19
CA ASP A 48 -25.23 -23.82 -0.14
C ASP A 48 -23.91 -23.06 -0.11
N SER A 49 -23.16 -22.96 -1.22
CA SER A 49 -21.83 -22.32 -1.19
C SER A 49 -21.93 -20.97 -0.49
N SER A 50 -21.15 -20.76 0.57
CA SER A 50 -21.23 -19.57 1.43
C SER A 50 -21.21 -18.24 0.65
N ASN A 51 -20.60 -18.26 -0.54
CA ASN A 51 -20.52 -17.13 -1.47
C ASN A 51 -21.87 -16.74 -2.10
N ASP A 52 -22.75 -17.70 -2.41
CA ASP A 52 -24.06 -17.40 -3.02
C ASP A 52 -25.00 -16.73 -2.00
N GLN A 53 -24.90 -17.15 -0.73
CA GLN A 53 -25.64 -16.53 0.36
C GLN A 53 -25.13 -15.12 0.66
N ILE A 54 -23.81 -14.91 0.66
CA ILE A 54 -23.19 -13.58 0.82
C ILE A 54 -23.62 -12.65 -0.33
N THR A 55 -23.60 -13.14 -1.58
CA THR A 55 -23.99 -12.33 -2.75
C THR A 55 -25.45 -11.86 -2.63
N LYS A 56 -26.38 -12.76 -2.26
CA LYS A 56 -27.79 -12.41 -2.04
C LYS A 56 -27.98 -11.39 -0.90
N LEU A 57 -27.15 -11.47 0.15
CA LEU A 57 -27.18 -10.48 1.24
C LEU A 57 -26.70 -9.11 0.78
N ILE A 58 -25.63 -9.04 -0.01
CA ILE A 58 -25.12 -7.80 -0.59
C ILE A 58 -26.19 -7.18 -1.50
N GLU A 59 -26.78 -7.96 -2.40
CA GLU A 59 -27.82 -7.47 -3.31
C GLU A 59 -29.05 -6.94 -2.55
N ARG A 60 -29.48 -7.63 -1.49
CA ARG A 60 -30.57 -7.17 -0.60
C ARG A 60 -30.21 -5.84 0.06
N ASP A 61 -29.03 -5.77 0.68
CA ASP A 61 -28.58 -4.58 1.41
C ASP A 61 -28.43 -3.38 0.45
N ASN A 62 -27.95 -3.61 -0.77
CA ASN A 62 -27.85 -2.61 -1.82
C ASN A 62 -29.22 -2.16 -2.34
N LEU A 63 -30.17 -3.09 -2.51
CA LEU A 63 -31.54 -2.75 -2.89
C LEU A 63 -32.20 -1.84 -1.83
N GLU A 64 -32.04 -2.17 -0.55
CA GLU A 64 -32.50 -1.30 0.54
C GLU A 64 -31.81 0.07 0.54
N LEU A 65 -30.51 0.10 0.26
CA LEU A 65 -29.72 1.33 0.18
C LEU A 65 -30.28 2.25 -0.91
N PHE A 66 -30.40 1.74 -2.13
CA PHE A 66 -30.82 2.50 -3.30
C PHE A 66 -32.29 2.94 -3.22
N ASN A 67 -33.18 2.13 -2.65
CA ASN A 67 -34.58 2.50 -2.44
C ASN A 67 -34.77 3.69 -1.48
N ARG A 68 -33.78 3.99 -0.63
CA ARG A 68 -33.82 5.14 0.30
C ARG A 68 -33.29 6.42 -0.31
N LEU A 69 -32.63 6.37 -1.46
CA LEU A 69 -32.07 7.55 -2.09
C LEU A 69 -33.16 8.35 -2.82
N PRO A 70 -33.38 9.62 -2.46
CA PRO A 70 -34.26 10.48 -3.24
C PRO A 70 -33.65 10.60 -4.64
N HIS A 71 -34.43 10.31 -5.68
CA HIS A 71 -34.01 10.30 -7.10
C HIS A 71 -33.38 9.02 -7.65
N PHE A 72 -33.45 7.88 -6.95
CA PHE A 72 -33.10 6.61 -7.59
C PHE A 72 -34.06 6.31 -8.75
N SER A 73 -33.60 6.52 -9.99
CA SER A 73 -34.36 6.24 -11.21
C SER A 73 -33.82 4.98 -11.89
N LEU A 74 -34.68 4.31 -12.68
CA LEU A 74 -34.30 3.19 -13.54
C LEU A 74 -33.29 3.58 -14.65
N LEU A 75 -32.93 4.86 -14.78
CA LEU A 75 -32.03 5.42 -15.79
C LEU A 75 -30.63 5.77 -15.25
N CYS A 76 -30.30 5.36 -14.02
CA CYS A 76 -29.00 5.61 -13.41
C CYS A 76 -27.88 4.96 -14.22
N THR A 77 -26.86 5.75 -14.56
CA THR A 77 -25.63 5.24 -15.16
C THR A 77 -24.80 4.46 -14.12
N PRO A 78 -23.89 3.57 -14.54
CA PRO A 78 -23.06 2.81 -13.61
C PRO A 78 -22.24 3.68 -12.65
N ASP A 79 -21.65 4.77 -13.14
CA ASP A 79 -20.87 5.72 -12.36
C ASP A 79 -21.72 6.44 -11.30
N GLU A 80 -22.90 6.93 -11.67
CA GLU A 80 -23.85 7.52 -10.72
C GLU A 80 -24.24 6.52 -9.62
N LEU A 81 -24.46 5.25 -9.98
CA LEU A 81 -24.82 4.20 -9.04
C LEU A 81 -23.69 3.91 -8.05
N LEU A 82 -22.46 3.81 -8.55
CA LEU A 82 -21.27 3.59 -7.73
C LEU A 82 -21.07 4.74 -6.74
N ILE A 83 -21.12 5.99 -7.22
CA ILE A 83 -20.98 7.19 -6.38
C ILE A 83 -22.05 7.23 -5.30
N ALA A 84 -23.31 7.01 -5.68
CA ALA A 84 -24.43 7.01 -4.74
C ALA A 84 -24.29 5.92 -3.65
N GLY A 85 -23.87 4.71 -4.03
CA GLY A 85 -23.65 3.62 -3.09
C GLY A 85 -22.51 3.89 -2.10
N LEU A 86 -21.40 4.47 -2.58
CA LEU A 86 -20.26 4.85 -1.73
C LEU A 86 -20.61 5.96 -0.76
N GLU A 87 -21.38 6.96 -1.20
CA GLU A 87 -21.73 8.13 -0.38
C GLU A 87 -22.83 7.93 0.62
N ALA A 88 -23.64 6.90 0.42
CA ALA A 88 -24.59 6.46 1.42
C ALA A 88 -23.91 5.80 2.63
N GLN A 89 -22.59 5.53 2.56
CA GLN A 89 -21.82 4.99 3.69
C GLN A 89 -21.42 6.09 4.68
N ASN A 90 -20.98 5.70 5.88
CA ASN A 90 -20.43 6.63 6.87
C ASN A 90 -18.95 6.33 7.11
N SER A 91 -18.08 6.98 6.36
CA SER A 91 -16.63 6.76 6.40
C SER A 91 -15.87 7.98 5.93
N ILE A 92 -14.71 8.22 6.53
CA ILE A 92 -13.78 9.30 6.15
C ILE A 92 -13.06 9.04 4.81
N TRP A 93 -13.22 7.84 4.25
CA TRP A 93 -12.57 7.42 3.00
C TRP A 93 -13.44 7.63 1.75
N ILE A 94 -14.70 8.02 1.94
CA ILE A 94 -15.71 8.17 0.88
C ILE A 94 -15.26 9.22 -0.15
N GLY A 95 -15.62 8.96 -1.41
CA GLY A 95 -15.39 9.88 -2.52
C GLY A 95 -13.95 9.91 -3.03
N CYS A 96 -13.07 9.06 -2.47
CA CYS A 96 -11.68 8.95 -2.90
C CYS A 96 -11.33 7.51 -3.30
N ILE A 97 -10.34 7.41 -4.19
CA ILE A 97 -9.60 6.17 -4.45
C ILE A 97 -8.12 6.40 -4.17
N TYR A 98 -7.41 5.32 -3.86
CA TYR A 98 -6.06 5.35 -3.30
C TYR A 98 -5.13 4.46 -4.10
N HIS A 99 -4.02 5.02 -4.58
CA HIS A 99 -2.91 4.26 -5.14
C HIS A 99 -1.74 4.28 -4.17
N TYR A 100 -1.27 3.10 -3.80
CA TYR A 100 -0.20 2.88 -2.83
C TYR A 100 1.09 2.49 -3.55
N THR A 101 2.19 3.19 -3.29
CA THR A 101 3.46 2.92 -3.98
C THR A 101 4.69 3.38 -3.18
N HIS A 102 5.87 2.96 -3.62
CA HIS A 102 7.15 3.38 -3.03
C HIS A 102 7.60 4.76 -3.53
N LEU A 103 8.44 5.46 -2.76
CA LEU A 103 9.02 6.77 -3.09
C LEU A 103 9.52 6.88 -4.55
N GLU A 104 10.34 5.93 -4.99
CA GLU A 104 10.93 5.93 -6.35
C GLU A 104 9.87 5.85 -7.46
N ASN A 105 8.82 5.06 -7.24
CA ASN A 105 7.70 4.97 -8.18
C ASN A 105 6.86 6.25 -8.15
N ALA A 106 6.65 6.84 -6.97
CA ALA A 106 5.95 8.12 -6.84
C ALA A 106 6.67 9.23 -7.63
N VAL A 107 8.01 9.28 -7.55
CA VAL A 107 8.83 10.18 -8.39
C VAL A 107 8.55 9.94 -9.88
N SER A 108 8.54 8.68 -10.32
CA SER A 108 8.29 8.33 -11.73
C SER A 108 6.89 8.76 -12.17
N ILE A 109 5.86 8.48 -11.36
CA ILE A 109 4.47 8.90 -11.61
C ILE A 109 4.37 10.42 -11.77
N LEU A 110 5.04 11.18 -10.88
CA LEU A 110 4.98 12.64 -10.88
C LEU A 110 5.77 13.26 -12.03
N ARG A 111 6.87 12.64 -12.46
CA ARG A 111 7.62 13.08 -13.66
C ARG A 111 6.83 12.79 -14.94
N ASP A 112 6.25 11.60 -15.04
CA ASP A 112 5.48 11.17 -16.19
C ASP A 112 4.07 11.80 -16.24
N GLN A 113 3.61 12.33 -15.10
CA GLN A 113 2.24 12.77 -14.88
C GLN A 113 1.21 11.68 -15.20
N ALA A 114 1.55 10.42 -14.92
CA ALA A 114 0.69 9.28 -15.20
C ALA A 114 0.91 8.14 -14.21
N ILE A 115 -0.19 7.54 -13.76
CA ILE A 115 -0.14 6.25 -13.05
C ILE A 115 -0.38 5.16 -14.09
N LYS A 116 0.64 4.37 -14.37
CA LYS A 116 0.63 3.34 -15.43
C LYS A 116 0.34 1.97 -14.84
N SER A 117 -0.37 1.15 -15.60
CA SER A 117 -0.58 -0.27 -15.29
C SER A 117 0.72 -1.05 -15.42
N ARG A 118 0.79 -2.24 -14.80
CA ARG A 118 2.03 -3.02 -14.74
C ARG A 118 2.59 -3.34 -16.13
N HIS A 119 1.76 -3.69 -17.11
CA HIS A 119 2.26 -4.03 -18.45
C HIS A 119 2.98 -2.87 -19.15
N LEU A 120 2.54 -1.62 -18.92
CA LEU A 120 3.21 -0.43 -19.45
C LEU A 120 4.49 -0.06 -18.68
N CYS A 121 4.69 -0.60 -17.48
CA CYS A 121 5.87 -0.36 -16.65
C CYS A 121 7.00 -1.38 -16.91
N GLN A 122 6.74 -2.48 -17.62
CA GLN A 122 7.68 -3.60 -17.81
C GLN A 122 8.98 -3.23 -18.57
N THR A 123 9.09 -2.02 -19.10
CA THR A 123 10.28 -1.54 -19.82
C THR A 123 11.18 -0.61 -19.00
N ASN A 124 10.75 -0.16 -17.82
CA ASN A 124 11.49 0.79 -16.97
C ASN A 124 11.65 0.22 -15.54
N ASN A 125 12.66 0.67 -14.80
CA ASN A 125 13.05 0.25 -13.44
C ASN A 125 11.93 0.41 -12.35
N PHE A 126 10.78 -0.25 -12.50
CA PHE A 126 9.65 -0.19 -11.59
C PHE A 126 9.91 -1.04 -10.34
N LYS A 127 9.84 -0.42 -9.16
CA LYS A 127 9.98 -1.13 -7.87
C LYS A 127 8.61 -1.66 -7.46
N ASP A 128 8.27 -2.87 -7.89
CA ASP A 128 6.96 -3.42 -7.54
C ASP A 128 6.80 -3.53 -6.01
N SER A 129 5.81 -2.81 -5.47
CA SER A 129 5.45 -2.84 -4.04
C SER A 129 4.62 -4.09 -3.69
N SER A 130 4.44 -4.98 -4.66
CA SER A 130 3.91 -6.33 -4.54
C SER A 130 4.89 -7.32 -5.18
N ALA A 131 5.05 -8.52 -4.61
CA ALA A 131 6.12 -9.44 -5.03
C ALA A 131 6.10 -9.76 -6.55
N TYR A 132 7.24 -9.51 -7.19
CA TYR A 132 7.54 -9.49 -8.63
C TYR A 132 7.10 -10.73 -9.44
N ASP A 133 7.05 -11.93 -8.86
CA ASP A 133 7.04 -13.16 -9.69
C ASP A 133 5.76 -14.01 -9.68
N PHE A 134 4.63 -13.55 -9.13
CA PHE A 134 3.37 -14.33 -9.24
C PHE A 134 2.42 -13.86 -10.35
N MET A 135 2.70 -12.73 -11.00
CA MET A 135 1.82 -12.16 -12.05
C MET A 135 2.30 -12.38 -13.48
N SER A 136 3.39 -13.12 -13.71
CA SER A 136 3.70 -13.67 -15.04
C SER A 136 2.77 -14.83 -15.43
N ALA A 137 1.98 -15.35 -14.48
CA ALA A 137 1.04 -16.46 -14.69
C ALA A 137 -0.43 -16.12 -14.31
N ILE A 138 -0.69 -14.87 -13.91
CA ILE A 138 -2.05 -14.35 -13.72
C ILE A 138 -2.38 -13.58 -14.99
N ASP A 139 -3.27 -14.18 -15.79
CA ASP A 139 -4.00 -13.64 -16.96
C ASP A 139 -3.52 -12.27 -17.45
N ASP A 140 -2.97 -12.21 -18.67
CA ASP A 140 -2.43 -11.02 -19.31
C ASP A 140 -3.33 -9.79 -19.09
N GLN A 141 -4.65 -9.98 -19.08
CA GLN A 141 -5.65 -8.93 -18.90
C GLN A 141 -5.55 -8.16 -17.56
N VAL A 142 -5.22 -8.78 -16.43
CA VAL A 142 -5.18 -8.07 -15.13
C VAL A 142 -4.02 -7.07 -15.07
N ASN A 143 -2.93 -7.35 -15.78
CA ASN A 143 -1.77 -6.46 -15.88
C ASN A 143 -2.04 -5.21 -16.75
N HIS A 144 -3.17 -5.18 -17.47
CA HIS A 144 -3.61 -4.04 -18.26
C HIS A 144 -4.34 -2.97 -17.45
N TYR A 145 -4.61 -3.20 -16.17
CA TYR A 145 -5.30 -2.22 -15.33
C TYR A 145 -4.38 -1.57 -14.31
N VAL A 146 -4.54 -0.27 -14.13
CA VAL A 146 -4.11 0.45 -12.93
C VAL A 146 -5.10 0.10 -11.83
N ARG A 147 -4.59 -0.35 -10.69
CA ARG A 147 -5.40 -0.73 -9.53
C ARG A 147 -5.39 0.38 -8.49
N PHE A 148 -6.58 0.75 -8.05
CA PHE A 148 -6.80 1.67 -6.94
C PHE A 148 -7.70 1.01 -5.90
N TYR A 149 -7.44 1.28 -4.63
CA TYR A 149 -8.29 0.84 -3.54
C TYR A 149 -9.27 1.94 -3.16
N PHE A 150 -10.47 1.59 -2.72
CA PHE A 150 -11.42 2.59 -2.21
C PHE A 150 -11.09 3.08 -0.80
N ARG A 151 -10.12 2.46 -0.12
CA ARG A 151 -9.65 2.87 1.20
C ARG A 151 -8.21 2.46 1.45
N PRO A 152 -7.49 3.17 2.34
CA PRO A 152 -6.28 2.64 2.95
C PRO A 152 -6.60 1.48 3.91
N LYS A 153 -5.52 0.84 4.40
CA LYS A 153 -5.46 -0.33 5.29
C LYS A 153 -6.03 -1.60 4.68
N THR A 154 -5.71 -1.85 3.41
CA THR A 154 -5.97 -3.16 2.79
C THR A 154 -5.01 -4.20 3.36
N SER A 155 -5.37 -5.48 3.30
CA SER A 155 -4.51 -6.58 3.74
C SER A 155 -3.23 -6.61 2.92
N THR A 156 -3.30 -6.34 1.62
CA THR A 156 -2.12 -6.23 0.75
C THR A 156 -1.18 -5.12 1.22
N GLN A 157 -1.71 -3.92 1.50
CA GLN A 157 -0.92 -2.83 2.07
C GLN A 157 -0.30 -3.22 3.41
N LEU A 158 -1.09 -3.70 4.37
CA LEU A 158 -0.62 -4.01 5.72
C LEU A 158 0.44 -5.12 5.74
N ASN A 159 0.47 -5.98 4.72
CA ASN A 159 1.52 -7.00 4.59
C ASN A 159 2.82 -6.45 4.02
N ASN A 160 2.76 -5.45 3.15
CA ASN A 160 3.92 -5.00 2.37
C ASN A 160 4.51 -3.68 2.90
N GLU A 161 3.72 -2.85 3.59
CA GLU A 161 4.18 -1.52 3.98
C GLU A 161 5.33 -1.53 4.97
N ASN A 162 6.15 -0.48 4.90
CA ASN A 162 7.40 -0.34 5.61
C ASN A 162 8.29 -1.56 5.32
N LEU A 163 8.81 -2.23 6.36
CA LEU A 163 9.59 -3.45 6.20
C LEU A 163 8.71 -4.71 6.05
N GLY A 164 7.42 -4.57 5.80
CA GLY A 164 6.49 -5.69 5.68
C GLY A 164 6.24 -6.42 7.01
N SER A 165 5.20 -7.26 7.03
CA SER A 165 4.82 -8.00 8.23
C SER A 165 5.68 -9.26 8.41
N ASN A 166 6.05 -9.63 9.64
CA ASN A 166 6.74 -10.91 9.88
C ASN A 166 5.89 -12.15 9.52
N LYS A 167 4.60 -11.94 9.24
CA LYS A 167 3.64 -12.95 8.78
C LYS A 167 3.56 -13.04 7.26
N SER A 168 4.16 -12.11 6.52
CA SER A 168 4.17 -12.14 5.07
C SER A 168 4.91 -13.39 4.62
N LYS A 169 4.20 -14.32 3.97
CA LYS A 169 4.84 -15.47 3.33
C LYS A 169 5.78 -14.94 2.26
N LYS A 170 7.04 -15.41 2.27
CA LYS A 170 7.96 -15.16 1.16
C LYS A 170 7.27 -15.59 -0.13
N ARG A 171 7.29 -14.72 -1.14
CA ARG A 171 6.79 -15.02 -2.47
C ARG A 171 8.01 -15.12 -3.38
N ASN A 172 8.25 -16.32 -3.92
CA ASN A 172 9.35 -16.59 -4.84
C ASN A 172 10.72 -16.09 -4.33
N ASN A 173 11.06 -16.43 -3.08
CA ASN A 173 12.29 -16.04 -2.39
C ASN A 173 12.44 -14.54 -2.06
N TYR A 174 11.40 -13.73 -2.28
CA TYR A 174 11.39 -12.32 -1.90
C TYR A 174 10.34 -12.03 -0.84
N THR A 175 10.70 -11.14 0.07
CA THR A 175 9.78 -10.57 1.05
C THR A 175 9.23 -9.25 0.50
N PRO A 176 7.92 -9.14 0.20
CA PRO A 176 7.36 -7.90 -0.34
C PRO A 176 7.46 -6.78 0.68
N MET A 177 8.09 -5.67 0.30
CA MET A 177 8.29 -4.50 1.15
C MET A 177 8.08 -3.21 0.36
N CYS A 178 7.67 -2.18 1.09
CA CYS A 178 7.61 -0.81 0.62
C CYS A 178 8.09 0.09 1.75
N PRO A 179 9.43 0.23 1.91
CA PRO A 179 10.02 0.89 3.07
C PRO A 179 9.57 2.34 3.26
N ILE A 180 9.42 3.09 2.16
CA ILE A 180 8.87 4.45 2.16
C ILE A 180 7.56 4.49 1.37
N PRO A 181 6.43 4.25 2.05
CA PRO A 181 5.14 4.23 1.38
C PRO A 181 4.56 5.63 1.18
N ILE A 182 3.99 5.85 0.00
CA ILE A 182 3.28 7.08 -0.40
C ILE A 182 1.93 6.71 -0.99
N PHE A 183 0.90 7.44 -0.60
CA PHE A 183 -0.43 7.35 -1.21
C PHE A 183 -0.69 8.51 -2.16
N PHE A 184 -1.22 8.18 -3.33
CA PHE A 184 -2.01 9.13 -4.13
C PHE A 184 -3.47 8.96 -3.73
N ARG A 185 -4.04 9.96 -3.06
CA ARG A 185 -5.48 10.06 -2.80
C ARG A 185 -6.10 10.89 -3.92
N LEU A 186 -7.04 10.30 -4.64
CA LEU A 186 -7.64 10.89 -5.83
C LEU A 186 -9.15 11.02 -5.67
N ASN A 187 -9.72 12.15 -6.07
CA ASN A 187 -11.17 12.36 -6.05
C ASN A 187 -11.86 11.50 -7.12
N LEU A 188 -12.70 10.55 -6.70
CA LEU A 188 -13.33 9.58 -7.59
C LEU A 188 -14.32 10.22 -8.55
N ARG A 189 -15.10 11.22 -8.11
CA ARG A 189 -16.05 11.93 -9.00
C ARG A 189 -15.33 12.63 -10.13
N VAL A 190 -14.22 13.28 -9.83
CA VAL A 190 -13.44 14.00 -10.84
C VAL A 190 -12.85 13.02 -11.84
N ILE A 191 -12.39 11.85 -11.38
CA ILE A 191 -11.92 10.78 -12.25
C ILE A 191 -13.05 10.26 -13.16
N LEU A 192 -14.23 9.94 -12.61
CA LEU A 192 -15.35 9.41 -13.40
C LEU A 192 -15.88 10.41 -14.45
N ASN A 193 -15.62 11.71 -14.27
CA ASN A 193 -15.96 12.75 -15.24
C ASN A 193 -14.94 12.90 -16.39
N ILE A 194 -13.84 12.14 -16.40
CA ILE A 194 -12.91 12.11 -17.54
C ILE A 194 -13.63 11.49 -18.74
N LEU A 195 -13.67 12.23 -19.86
CA LEU A 195 -14.26 11.76 -21.11
C LEU A 195 -13.57 10.49 -21.60
N ASP A 196 -14.36 9.50 -22.02
CA ASP A 196 -13.90 8.20 -22.54
C ASP A 196 -13.03 7.38 -21.57
N LEU A 197 -13.09 7.67 -20.26
CA LEU A 197 -12.39 6.87 -19.27
C LEU A 197 -12.92 5.44 -19.25
N LYS A 198 -12.03 4.48 -19.52
CA LYS A 198 -12.34 3.07 -19.39
C LYS A 198 -12.04 2.60 -17.98
N TRP A 199 -13.09 2.49 -17.18
CA TRP A 199 -12.99 2.07 -15.79
C TRP A 199 -13.83 0.82 -15.50
N LYS A 200 -13.50 0.12 -14.44
CA LYS A 200 -14.24 -1.04 -13.89
C LYS A 200 -14.13 -1.06 -12.38
N VAL A 201 -14.96 -1.86 -11.72
CA VAL A 201 -14.81 -2.22 -10.31
C VAL A 201 -14.76 -3.73 -10.16
N SER A 202 -13.97 -4.22 -9.20
CA SER A 202 -13.98 -5.62 -8.82
C SER A 202 -15.00 -5.88 -7.72
N ILE A 203 -15.53 -7.11 -7.68
CA ILE A 203 -16.36 -7.60 -6.57
C ILE A 203 -15.57 -8.46 -5.57
N ASP A 204 -14.26 -8.61 -5.80
CA ASP A 204 -13.33 -9.38 -4.97
C ASP A 204 -11.87 -8.97 -5.21
N ASP A 205 -10.94 -9.62 -4.51
CA ASP A 205 -9.49 -9.48 -4.71
C ASP A 205 -9.08 -9.92 -6.13
N MET A 206 -8.47 -9.02 -6.90
CA MET A 206 -7.95 -9.28 -8.24
C MET A 206 -6.80 -10.29 -8.30
N SER A 207 -6.29 -10.79 -7.16
CA SER A 207 -5.37 -11.92 -7.11
C SER A 207 -6.04 -13.28 -7.39
N SER A 208 -7.37 -13.36 -7.25
CA SER A 208 -8.15 -14.56 -7.56
C SER A 208 -8.54 -14.62 -9.04
N LYS A 209 -8.30 -15.78 -9.68
CA LYS A 209 -8.68 -16.03 -11.09
C LYS A 209 -10.20 -16.03 -11.34
N LYS A 210 -11.01 -16.04 -10.28
CA LYS A 210 -12.47 -16.06 -10.36
C LYS A 210 -13.11 -14.70 -10.15
N THR A 211 -12.30 -13.66 -9.92
CA THR A 211 -12.81 -12.33 -9.61
C THR A 211 -13.47 -11.73 -10.84
N GLU A 212 -14.75 -11.41 -10.70
CA GLU A 212 -15.48 -10.64 -11.70
C GLU A 212 -15.20 -9.16 -11.52
N TYR A 213 -15.11 -8.44 -12.63
CA TYR A 213 -14.91 -7.00 -12.64
C TYR A 213 -15.46 -6.41 -13.92
N ASP A 214 -16.28 -5.37 -13.80
CA ASP A 214 -16.82 -4.61 -14.92
C ASP A 214 -17.35 -3.24 -14.43
N CYS A 215 -17.92 -2.45 -15.33
CA CYS A 215 -18.66 -1.23 -15.03
C CYS A 215 -20.15 -1.37 -15.36
N THR A 216 -20.70 -2.58 -15.29
CA THR A 216 -22.14 -2.79 -15.53
C THR A 216 -22.97 -2.55 -14.28
N ILE A 217 -24.25 -2.20 -14.46
CA ILE A 217 -25.20 -2.06 -13.35
C ILE A 217 -25.31 -3.34 -12.51
N ASP A 218 -25.21 -4.52 -13.13
CA ASP A 218 -25.24 -5.81 -12.42
C ASP A 218 -24.07 -5.95 -11.44
N ILE A 219 -22.84 -5.70 -11.92
CA ILE A 219 -21.64 -5.78 -11.09
C ILE A 219 -21.72 -4.79 -9.93
N ILE A 220 -22.20 -3.58 -10.17
CA ILE A 220 -22.32 -2.55 -9.13
C ILE A 220 -23.39 -2.91 -8.11
N LYS A 221 -24.50 -3.55 -8.52
CA LYS A 221 -25.51 -4.07 -7.57
C LYS A 221 -24.97 -5.18 -6.67
N ARG A 222 -23.92 -5.88 -7.10
CA ARG A 222 -23.21 -6.91 -6.31
C ARG A 222 -21.99 -6.36 -5.56
N PHE A 223 -21.66 -5.08 -5.72
CA PHE A 223 -20.56 -4.44 -5.02
C PHE A 223 -20.90 -4.26 -3.53
N ASP A 224 -20.03 -4.70 -2.62
CA ASP A 224 -20.31 -4.67 -1.18
C ASP A 224 -20.00 -3.30 -0.55
N PHE A 225 -20.88 -2.32 -0.78
CA PHE A 225 -20.72 -0.98 -0.21
C PHE A 225 -20.71 -0.98 1.33
N CYS A 226 -21.55 -1.81 1.95
CA CYS A 226 -21.67 -1.88 3.41
C CYS A 226 -20.40 -2.45 4.06
N GLY A 227 -19.86 -3.52 3.48
CA GLY A 227 -18.66 -4.19 4.00
C GLY A 227 -17.37 -3.42 3.74
N LEU A 228 -17.29 -2.66 2.63
CA LEU A 228 -16.07 -1.97 2.19
C LEU A 228 -15.41 -1.11 3.28
N PHE A 229 -16.19 -0.31 4.00
CA PHE A 229 -15.69 0.61 5.03
C PHE A 229 -15.86 0.08 6.46
N ASN A 230 -16.38 -1.13 6.63
CA ASN A 230 -16.54 -1.72 7.95
C ASN A 230 -15.23 -2.40 8.39
N ASP A 231 -14.61 -1.87 9.45
CA ASP A 231 -13.38 -2.46 9.98
C ASP A 231 -13.58 -3.85 10.62
N LEU A 232 -14.82 -4.17 11.02
CA LEU A 232 -15.20 -5.45 11.63
C LEU A 232 -15.48 -6.55 10.61
N ASP A 233 -15.66 -6.21 9.33
CA ASP A 233 -15.95 -7.20 8.28
C ASP A 233 -14.68 -7.91 7.80
N THR A 234 -14.93 -9.05 7.14
CA THR A 234 -13.88 -9.94 6.61
C THR A 234 -12.93 -9.20 5.66
N ASN A 235 -11.69 -9.69 5.55
CA ASN A 235 -10.66 -9.07 4.70
C ASN A 235 -11.07 -8.89 3.23
N ARG A 236 -12.05 -9.66 2.74
CA ARG A 236 -12.51 -9.68 1.36
C ARG A 236 -12.94 -8.29 0.86
N CYS A 237 -13.79 -7.60 1.61
CA CYS A 237 -14.40 -6.34 1.17
C CYS A 237 -13.39 -5.17 1.16
N LYS A 238 -12.26 -5.32 1.87
CA LYS A 238 -11.19 -4.33 1.92
C LYS A 238 -10.27 -4.40 0.70
N GLU A 239 -10.31 -5.49 -0.08
CA GLU A 239 -9.54 -5.66 -1.31
C GLU A 239 -10.35 -5.31 -2.58
N LEU A 240 -11.55 -4.72 -2.45
CA LEU A 240 -12.30 -4.22 -3.61
C LEU A 240 -11.52 -3.08 -4.28
N GLU A 241 -11.46 -3.13 -5.60
CA GLU A 241 -10.60 -2.26 -6.39
C GLU A 241 -11.39 -1.51 -7.47
N PHE A 242 -10.98 -0.27 -7.68
CA PHE A 242 -11.31 0.53 -8.85
C PHE A 242 -10.19 0.37 -9.88
N LEU A 243 -10.56 0.07 -11.12
CA LEU A 243 -9.65 -0.30 -12.18
C LEU A 243 -9.74 0.71 -13.31
N ILE A 244 -8.60 1.17 -13.81
CA ILE A 244 -8.52 2.01 -15.02
C ILE A 244 -7.65 1.30 -16.06
N GLU A 245 -8.15 1.15 -17.28
CA GLU A 245 -7.39 0.50 -18.35
C GLU A 245 -6.15 1.34 -18.72
N ASN A 246 -5.01 0.66 -18.86
CA ASN A 246 -3.70 1.17 -19.28
C ASN A 246 -3.04 2.18 -18.34
N GLN A 247 -3.59 3.38 -18.20
CA GLN A 247 -3.02 4.44 -17.38
C GLN A 247 -4.07 5.49 -16.99
N LEU A 248 -3.84 6.15 -15.85
CA LEU A 248 -4.51 7.40 -15.50
C LEU A 248 -3.55 8.57 -15.77
N ASP A 249 -3.93 9.43 -16.71
CA ASP A 249 -3.22 10.67 -16.99
C ASP A 249 -3.61 11.75 -15.97
N LEU A 250 -2.64 12.14 -15.13
CA LEU A 250 -2.88 13.10 -14.04
C LEU A 250 -3.09 14.53 -14.56
N ARG A 251 -2.68 14.84 -15.80
CA ARG A 251 -2.89 16.16 -16.42
C ARG A 251 -4.36 16.44 -16.73
N LEU A 252 -5.19 15.40 -16.79
CA LEU A 252 -6.64 15.52 -16.98
C LEU A 252 -7.37 15.87 -15.69
N LEU A 253 -6.67 15.86 -14.55
CA LEU A 253 -7.23 16.15 -13.24
C LEU A 253 -6.80 17.56 -12.80
N PRO A 254 -7.67 18.34 -12.14
CA PRO A 254 -7.26 19.54 -11.44
C PRO A 254 -6.37 19.17 -10.25
N ASN A 255 -5.40 20.03 -9.92
CA ASN A 255 -4.39 19.71 -8.89
C ASN A 255 -4.98 19.44 -7.51
N ASP A 256 -6.15 20.01 -7.18
CA ASP A 256 -6.85 19.80 -5.90
C ASP A 256 -7.59 18.45 -5.82
N ALA A 257 -7.80 17.76 -6.95
CA ALA A 257 -8.31 16.39 -6.98
C ALA A 257 -7.26 15.36 -6.57
N ILE A 258 -5.99 15.76 -6.43
CA ILE A 258 -4.88 14.88 -6.07
C ILE A 258 -4.27 15.35 -4.74
N THR A 259 -4.16 14.44 -3.79
CA THR A 259 -3.40 14.66 -2.56
C THR A 259 -2.37 13.56 -2.38
N LEU A 260 -1.11 13.93 -2.19
CA LEU A 260 -0.05 13.02 -1.78
C LEU A 260 -0.10 12.87 -0.26
N VAL A 261 -0.26 11.65 0.22
CA VAL A 261 -0.34 11.36 1.66
C VAL A 261 0.89 10.57 2.07
N PHE A 262 1.64 11.14 3.00
CA PHE A 262 2.86 10.56 3.55
C PHE A 262 2.64 10.11 4.99
N GLN A 263 3.42 9.13 5.41
CA GLN A 263 3.42 8.70 6.80
C GLN A 263 4.16 9.70 7.70
N TYR A 264 5.29 10.23 7.24
CA TYR A 264 6.19 11.15 7.95
C TYR A 264 6.81 12.19 6.99
N CYS A 265 7.41 13.25 7.54
CA CYS A 265 8.02 14.35 6.79
C CYS A 265 9.20 13.91 5.92
N ASP A 266 10.04 12.98 6.38
CA ASP A 266 11.30 12.59 5.72
C ASP A 266 11.07 12.10 4.27
N ALA A 267 9.96 11.38 4.05
CA ALA A 267 9.54 10.90 2.74
C ALA A 267 9.11 12.06 1.82
N LYS A 268 8.41 13.05 2.38
CA LYS A 268 8.00 14.27 1.67
C LYS A 268 9.22 15.10 1.29
N GLU A 269 10.14 15.32 2.22
CA GLU A 269 11.39 16.06 2.00
C GLU A 269 12.25 15.40 0.92
N SER A 270 12.34 14.06 0.92
CA SER A 270 13.04 13.30 -0.11
C SER A 270 12.38 13.50 -1.47
N LEU A 271 11.05 13.42 -1.54
CA LEU A 271 10.31 13.64 -2.78
C LEU A 271 10.54 15.07 -3.33
N GLU A 272 10.47 16.08 -2.46
CA GLU A 272 10.70 17.48 -2.82
C GLU A 272 12.14 17.71 -3.29
N SER A 273 13.12 17.10 -2.62
CA SER A 273 14.53 17.15 -3.02
C SER A 273 14.75 16.57 -4.43
N ILE A 274 14.01 15.50 -4.76
CA ILE A 274 14.10 14.82 -6.07
C ILE A 274 13.45 15.62 -7.20
N LEU A 275 12.25 16.17 -6.94
CA LEU A 275 11.45 16.82 -7.98
C LEU A 275 11.74 18.31 -8.11
N SER A 276 12.28 18.96 -7.08
CA SER A 276 12.54 20.41 -7.01
C SER A 276 11.30 21.31 -7.18
N THR A 277 10.11 20.73 -7.38
CA THR A 277 8.83 21.43 -7.55
C THR A 277 7.70 20.61 -6.93
N GLN A 278 6.82 21.26 -6.18
CA GLN A 278 5.62 20.62 -5.62
C GLN A 278 4.38 21.06 -6.41
N ILE A 279 3.73 20.11 -7.10
CA ILE A 279 2.58 20.37 -7.98
C ILE A 279 1.24 20.11 -7.25
N TYR A 280 1.25 19.21 -6.26
CA TYR A 280 0.06 18.71 -5.58
C TYR A 280 0.05 18.98 -4.08
N ASN A 281 -1.15 18.97 -3.50
CA ASN A 281 -1.34 19.06 -2.06
C ASN A 281 -0.69 17.86 -1.37
N CYS A 282 -0.07 18.11 -0.22
CA CYS A 282 0.60 17.07 0.58
C CYS A 282 0.07 17.06 2.01
N GLU A 283 -0.19 15.87 2.55
CA GLU A 283 -0.62 15.66 3.93
C GLU A 283 0.25 14.63 4.64
N ILE A 284 0.50 14.84 5.94
CA ILE A 284 1.10 13.83 6.82
C ILE A 284 -0.02 13.16 7.61
N LYS A 285 -0.32 11.89 7.31
CA LYS A 285 -1.44 11.15 7.95
C LYS A 285 -1.03 9.74 8.36
N ARG A 286 -0.43 9.62 9.55
CA ARG A 286 0.01 8.33 10.12
C ARG A 286 -1.09 7.27 10.15
N HIS A 287 -2.35 7.68 10.39
CA HIS A 287 -3.48 6.75 10.51
C HIS A 287 -3.89 6.06 9.20
N TYR A 288 -3.28 6.40 8.05
CA TYR A 288 -3.46 5.67 6.77
C TYR A 288 -2.64 4.38 6.73
N PHE A 289 -1.59 4.32 7.54
CA PHE A 289 -0.59 3.27 7.56
C PHE A 289 -0.79 2.41 8.82
N GLY A 290 -0.37 1.16 8.76
CA GLY A 290 -0.33 0.25 9.89
C GLY A 290 0.94 0.41 10.72
N GLN A 291 1.30 -0.67 11.44
CA GLN A 291 2.29 -0.66 12.53
C GLN A 291 3.48 -1.59 12.25
N ASN A 292 3.78 -1.88 10.99
CA ASN A 292 4.96 -2.67 10.63
C ASN A 292 6.23 -1.91 10.99
N ASN A 293 7.30 -2.65 11.31
CA ASN A 293 8.63 -2.10 11.55
C ASN A 293 9.00 -1.16 10.40
N ARG A 294 9.50 0.02 10.77
CA ARG A 294 9.84 1.08 9.84
C ARG A 294 11.28 1.49 10.01
N ILE A 295 11.81 2.17 9.01
CA ILE A 295 13.11 2.82 9.13
C ILE A 295 12.89 4.27 9.62
N PHE A 296 13.81 4.73 10.46
CA PHE A 296 13.94 6.10 10.91
C PHE A 296 15.29 6.62 10.48
N ILE A 297 15.29 7.89 10.08
CA ILE A 297 16.51 8.64 9.86
C ILE A 297 16.44 9.81 10.83
N ASN A 298 17.39 9.83 11.75
CA ASN A 298 17.54 10.93 12.68
C ASN A 298 18.62 11.86 12.14
N HIS A 299 18.27 13.13 11.97
CA HIS A 299 19.20 14.17 11.57
C HIS A 299 19.64 14.92 12.82
N ASP A 300 20.91 14.78 13.20
CA ASP A 300 21.53 15.64 14.20
C ASP A 300 22.00 16.92 13.50
N SER A 301 21.17 17.95 13.57
CA SER A 301 21.44 19.25 12.95
C SER A 301 22.61 20.01 13.58
N GLU A 302 23.02 19.67 14.80
CA GLU A 302 24.14 20.33 15.48
C GLU A 302 25.47 19.70 15.06
N GLN A 303 25.47 18.39 14.81
CA GLN A 303 26.68 17.65 14.43
C GLN A 303 26.77 17.34 12.93
N ASP A 304 25.76 17.70 12.12
CA ASP A 304 25.65 17.31 10.70
C ASP A 304 25.79 15.78 10.50
N HIS A 305 25.24 15.02 11.43
CA HIS A 305 25.23 13.56 11.44
C HIS A 305 23.85 13.02 11.07
N ILE A 306 23.82 11.88 10.39
CA ILE A 306 22.61 11.08 10.24
C ILE A 306 22.77 9.74 10.94
N SER A 307 21.73 9.29 11.64
CA SER A 307 21.66 7.91 12.13
C SER A 307 20.43 7.20 11.58
N VAL A 308 20.63 5.96 11.12
CA VAL A 308 19.57 5.18 10.46
C VAL A 308 19.20 4.00 11.34
N MET A 309 17.92 3.87 11.71
CA MET A 309 17.48 2.87 12.70
C MET A 309 16.19 2.17 12.26
N ILE A 310 15.98 0.94 12.71
CA ILE A 310 14.71 0.21 12.50
C ILE A 310 13.89 0.26 13.79
N ASP A 311 12.57 0.48 13.66
CA ASP A 311 11.63 0.34 14.77
C ASP A 311 11.56 -1.13 15.24
N GLY A 312 11.78 -1.37 16.53
CA GLY A 312 11.56 -2.69 17.14
C GLY A 312 12.79 -3.57 17.36
N LYS A 313 12.55 -4.76 17.91
CA LYS A 313 13.57 -5.70 18.42
C LYS A 313 14.02 -6.78 17.43
N THR A 314 13.40 -6.87 16.26
CA THR A 314 13.63 -7.98 15.31
C THR A 314 14.43 -7.50 14.12
N GLU A 315 15.75 -7.66 14.21
CA GLU A 315 16.66 -7.57 13.06
C GLU A 315 16.45 -8.78 12.16
N ARG A 316 16.41 -8.57 10.83
CA ARG A 316 16.49 -9.68 9.87
C ARG A 316 17.94 -9.88 9.46
N GLN A 317 18.37 -11.13 9.41
CA GLN A 317 19.70 -11.45 8.93
C GLN A 317 19.85 -11.01 7.47
N GLY A 318 20.91 -10.24 7.17
CA GLY A 318 21.22 -9.75 5.82
C GLY A 318 20.70 -8.35 5.49
N GLU A 319 20.12 -7.63 6.47
CA GLU A 319 19.76 -6.21 6.32
C GLU A 319 21.00 -5.32 6.29
N ILE A 320 21.04 -4.43 5.30
CA ILE A 320 22.15 -3.51 5.06
C ILE A 320 21.58 -2.12 4.81
N PHE A 321 22.19 -1.11 5.42
CA PHE A 321 22.02 0.28 5.06
C PHE A 321 23.18 0.74 4.20
N ILE A 322 22.89 1.50 3.16
CA ILE A 322 23.88 2.07 2.26
C ILE A 322 23.72 3.59 2.31
N VAL A 323 24.76 4.30 2.74
CA VAL A 323 24.78 5.77 2.70
C VAL A 323 25.74 6.18 1.61
N GLN A 324 25.27 6.96 0.64
CA GLN A 324 26.10 7.52 -0.43
C GLN A 324 26.16 9.02 -0.31
N ILE A 325 27.37 9.55 -0.15
CA ILE A 325 27.63 10.98 0.01
C ILE A 325 28.42 11.46 -1.20
N LYS A 326 27.91 12.47 -1.89
CA LYS A 326 28.60 13.10 -3.03
C LYS A 326 29.49 14.22 -2.51
N SER A 327 30.80 14.05 -2.65
CA SER A 327 31.77 15.08 -2.29
C SER A 327 31.97 16.03 -3.46
N ASN A 328 32.05 17.34 -3.18
CA ASN A 328 32.60 18.28 -4.14
C ASN A 328 34.12 18.02 -4.23
N GLU A 329 34.66 17.87 -5.44
CA GLU A 329 36.04 17.42 -5.71
C GLU A 329 37.17 18.22 -5.02
N ASN A 330 36.85 19.33 -4.34
CA ASN A 330 37.81 20.23 -3.69
C ASN A 330 37.87 20.13 -2.15
N GLU A 331 36.96 19.42 -1.49
CA GLU A 331 37.04 19.22 -0.03
C GLU A 331 37.73 17.91 0.32
N LYS A 332 38.85 18.04 1.04
CA LYS A 332 39.73 16.94 1.44
C LYS A 332 38.94 15.80 2.09
N ARG A 333 39.20 14.58 1.60
CA ARG A 333 38.71 13.24 2.01
C ARG A 333 38.88 12.88 3.51
N ASN A 334 39.28 13.81 4.37
CA ASN A 334 39.87 13.52 5.68
C ASN A 334 38.94 13.67 6.89
N ASN A 335 37.69 14.13 6.72
CA ASN A 335 36.79 14.41 7.84
C ASN A 335 35.51 13.56 7.86
N LEU A 336 35.49 12.41 7.16
CA LEU A 336 34.33 11.52 7.25
C LEU A 336 34.36 10.77 8.59
N ALA A 337 33.63 11.27 9.58
CA ALA A 337 33.44 10.59 10.84
C ALA A 337 32.23 9.64 10.74
N CYS A 338 32.47 8.35 10.89
CA CYS A 338 31.42 7.35 11.02
C CYS A 338 31.55 6.58 12.33
N LYS A 339 30.42 6.28 12.97
CA LYS A 339 30.30 5.52 14.20
C LYS A 339 29.23 4.44 14.05
N GLY A 340 29.17 3.51 15.00
CA GLY A 340 28.22 2.41 14.98
C GLY A 340 28.68 1.22 14.13
N ASN A 341 27.75 0.40 13.67
CA ASN A 341 28.06 -0.85 12.99
C ASN A 341 28.30 -0.66 11.49
N ILE A 342 29.47 -0.12 11.15
CA ILE A 342 29.94 0.00 9.78
C ILE A 342 30.60 -1.32 9.35
N ASP A 343 30.17 -1.86 8.21
CA ASP A 343 30.76 -3.04 7.57
C ASP A 343 31.92 -2.63 6.65
N ARG A 344 31.67 -1.71 5.71
CA ARG A 344 32.62 -1.32 4.66
C ARG A 344 32.44 0.14 4.24
N ILE A 345 33.50 0.76 3.74
CA ILE A 345 33.49 2.12 3.17
C ILE A 345 34.25 2.07 1.85
N PHE A 346 33.67 2.65 0.80
CA PHE A 346 34.27 2.79 -0.52
C PHE A 346 34.30 4.26 -0.93
N HIS A 347 35.36 4.66 -1.62
CA HIS A 347 35.48 5.98 -2.23
C HIS A 347 35.76 5.80 -3.72
N TYR A 348 34.82 6.22 -4.55
CA TYR A 348 34.94 6.10 -6.00
C TYR A 348 34.22 7.26 -6.68
N ASP A 349 34.86 7.85 -7.69
CA ASP A 349 34.30 8.90 -8.54
C ASP A 349 33.59 10.05 -7.78
N GLY A 350 34.23 10.55 -6.72
CA GLY A 350 33.66 11.63 -5.89
C GLY A 350 32.49 11.20 -4.99
N ILE A 351 32.17 9.90 -4.93
CA ILE A 351 31.13 9.33 -4.07
C ILE A 351 31.78 8.50 -2.97
N THR A 352 31.35 8.77 -1.74
CA THR A 352 31.67 7.93 -0.59
C THR A 352 30.47 7.03 -0.29
N THR A 353 30.65 5.72 -0.38
CA THR A 353 29.62 4.72 -0.12
C THR A 353 29.94 3.97 1.18
N ILE A 354 29.04 4.04 2.14
CA ILE A 354 29.18 3.44 3.47
C ILE A 354 28.14 2.34 3.62
N TYR A 355 28.60 1.15 3.95
CA TYR A 355 27.79 -0.01 4.27
C TYR A 355 27.66 -0.15 5.78
N GLY A 356 26.45 0.03 6.30
CA GLY A 356 26.11 -0.20 7.70
C GLY A 356 25.29 -1.47 7.89
N LYS A 357 25.58 -2.25 8.95
CA LYS A 357 24.66 -3.29 9.43
C LYS A 357 23.50 -2.62 10.18
N ALA A 358 22.38 -3.33 10.36
CA ALA A 358 21.13 -2.81 10.94
C ALA A 358 21.21 -2.09 12.30
N LYS A 359 22.36 -2.13 12.99
CA LYS A 359 22.62 -1.41 14.25
C LYS A 359 23.19 -0.02 14.00
N GLN A 360 22.32 0.89 13.58
CA GLN A 360 22.50 2.34 13.69
C GLN A 360 23.82 2.85 13.11
N PRO A 361 24.05 2.74 11.79
CA PRO A 361 25.13 3.50 11.18
C PRO A 361 24.90 4.98 11.47
N ASP A 362 25.92 5.61 12.05
CA ASP A 362 25.94 7.03 12.37
C ASP A 362 27.03 7.67 11.51
N VAL A 363 26.61 8.57 10.62
CA VAL A 363 27.44 9.06 9.51
C VAL A 363 27.42 10.57 9.48
N PHE A 364 28.60 11.18 9.54
CA PHE A 364 28.79 12.59 9.27
C PHE A 364 28.57 12.89 7.78
N VAL A 365 27.61 13.75 7.47
CA VAL A 365 27.26 14.12 6.09
C VAL A 365 27.61 15.57 5.74
N ALA A 366 28.01 16.41 6.70
CA ALA A 366 28.56 17.75 6.47
C ALA A 366 27.73 18.66 5.53
N LYS A 367 26.39 18.52 5.51
CA LYS A 367 25.48 19.19 4.56
C LYS A 367 25.73 18.88 3.08
N GLN A 368 26.53 17.86 2.79
CA GLN A 368 26.76 17.38 1.42
C GLN A 368 25.49 16.73 0.87
N PRO A 369 25.35 16.63 -0.46
CA PRO A 369 24.32 15.80 -1.07
C PRO A 369 24.54 14.33 -0.68
N TYR A 370 23.52 13.68 -0.12
CA TYR A 370 23.54 12.25 0.17
C TYR A 370 22.21 11.54 -0.09
N ALA A 371 22.30 10.23 -0.25
CA ALA A 371 21.17 9.33 -0.33
C ALA A 371 21.40 8.16 0.63
N VAL A 372 20.29 7.67 1.20
CA VAL A 372 20.28 6.50 2.08
C VAL A 372 19.41 5.44 1.43
N TYR A 373 19.93 4.23 1.36
CA TYR A 373 19.23 3.07 0.83
C TYR A 373 19.14 1.97 1.90
N TYR A 374 18.04 1.23 1.87
CA TYR A 374 17.90 -0.02 2.59
C TYR A 374 18.04 -1.16 1.58
N GLN A 375 18.81 -2.19 1.94
CA GLN A 375 19.00 -3.38 1.13
C GLN A 375 18.68 -4.65 1.93
N TYR A 376 17.86 -5.51 1.34
CA TYR A 376 17.49 -6.82 1.90
C TYR A 376 17.19 -7.81 0.77
N GLU A 377 17.63 -9.07 0.89
CA GLU A 377 17.39 -10.14 -0.10
C GLU A 377 17.73 -9.72 -1.56
N LYS A 378 18.82 -8.95 -1.74
CA LYS A 378 19.32 -8.39 -3.02
C LYS A 378 18.42 -7.31 -3.65
N GLN A 379 17.39 -6.85 -2.95
CA GLN A 379 16.60 -5.69 -3.33
C GLN A 379 17.09 -4.47 -2.56
N SER A 380 17.14 -3.32 -3.23
CA SER A 380 17.51 -2.04 -2.64
C SER A 380 16.39 -1.03 -2.88
N TRP A 381 16.12 -0.21 -1.86
CA TRP A 381 15.11 0.84 -1.88
C TRP A 381 15.74 2.15 -1.43
N LEU A 382 15.50 3.22 -2.17
CA LEU A 382 15.83 4.56 -1.70
C LEU A 382 14.92 4.90 -0.51
N ILE A 383 15.51 5.14 0.66
CA ILE A 383 14.75 5.49 1.86
C ILE A 383 14.79 6.98 2.20
N TYR A 384 15.83 7.70 1.75
CA TYR A 384 15.92 9.15 1.90
C TYR A 384 16.93 9.77 0.96
N THR A 385 16.74 11.03 0.60
CA THR A 385 17.77 11.87 0.01
C THR A 385 17.52 13.35 0.28
N ASN A 386 18.58 14.14 0.25
CA ASN A 386 18.51 15.61 0.23
C ASN A 386 18.89 16.21 -1.14
N HIS A 387 18.92 15.42 -2.22
CA HIS A 387 19.30 15.92 -3.55
C HIS A 387 18.52 15.30 -4.72
N ASN A 388 18.68 15.89 -5.90
CA ASN A 388 17.81 15.63 -7.06
C ASN A 388 18.19 14.42 -7.94
N LYS A 389 19.26 13.70 -7.60
CA LYS A 389 19.79 12.56 -8.38
C LYS A 389 20.30 11.42 -7.49
N PRO A 390 19.42 10.79 -6.69
CA PRO A 390 19.76 9.75 -5.71
C PRO A 390 19.78 8.36 -6.36
N ASP A 391 20.40 8.21 -7.53
CA ASP A 391 20.56 6.89 -8.13
C ASP A 391 21.63 6.14 -7.35
N LEU A 392 21.34 4.88 -6.99
CA LEU A 392 22.29 4.03 -6.28
C LEU A 392 23.50 3.79 -7.18
N ASP A 393 24.66 4.31 -6.77
CA ASP A 393 25.91 4.11 -7.49
C ASP A 393 26.60 2.82 -7.02
N ASP A 394 26.56 1.79 -7.86
CA ASP A 394 27.22 0.51 -7.64
C ASP A 394 28.50 0.34 -8.49
N SER A 395 28.98 1.39 -9.16
CA SER A 395 30.11 1.33 -10.10
C SER A 395 31.43 0.89 -9.46
N TYR A 396 31.59 1.15 -8.16
CA TYR A 396 32.72 0.63 -7.39
C TYR A 396 32.75 -0.92 -7.41
N LYS A 397 31.62 -1.63 -7.52
CA LYS A 397 31.58 -3.11 -7.58
C LYS A 397 32.31 -3.66 -8.82
N THR A 398 32.26 -2.95 -9.95
CA THR A 398 32.99 -3.35 -11.17
C THR A 398 34.50 -3.12 -11.08
N GLN A 399 34.95 -2.15 -10.28
CA GLN A 399 36.37 -1.86 -10.10
C GLN A 399 37.02 -2.75 -9.02
N TYR A 400 36.23 -3.20 -8.04
CA TYR A 400 36.68 -4.02 -6.91
C TYR A 400 36.20 -5.48 -7.00
N GLN A 401 36.09 -6.04 -8.22
CA GLN A 401 35.57 -7.40 -8.45
C GLN A 401 36.36 -8.54 -7.78
N GLU A 402 37.47 -8.26 -7.10
CA GLU A 402 38.18 -9.21 -6.25
C GLU A 402 38.53 -8.52 -4.93
N PHE A 403 37.81 -8.86 -3.85
CA PHE A 403 38.33 -9.14 -2.51
C PHE A 403 37.14 -9.25 -1.53
N ILE A 404 36.75 -10.48 -1.23
CA ILE A 404 36.21 -10.83 0.09
C ILE A 404 37.41 -10.73 1.03
N LEU A 405 37.50 -9.65 1.81
CA LEU A 405 38.40 -9.66 2.95
C LEU A 405 37.67 -10.34 4.11
N TYR A 406 38.12 -11.56 4.39
CA TYR A 406 38.12 -12.11 5.73
C TYR A 406 38.85 -11.13 6.66
N ASP A 407 38.19 -10.73 7.73
CA ASP A 407 38.62 -10.98 9.11
C ASP A 407 37.44 -10.83 10.08
#